data_AF-A0A955YVL2-F1
#
_entry.id   AF-A0A955YVL2-F1
#
_cell.length_a   1.000
_cell.length_b   1.000
_cell.length_c   1.000
_cell.angle_alpha   90.00
_cell.angle_beta   90.00
_cell.angle_gamma   90.00
#
_symmetry.space_group_name_H-M   'P 1'
#
loop_
_entity.id
_entity.type
_entity.pdbx_description
1 polymer ?
#
loop_
_entity_poly.entity_id
_entity_poly.type
_entity_poly.pdbx_seq_one_letter_code
_entity_poly.pdbx_strand_id
1 'polypeptide(L)'
;MKVARKARWWHQGKWMHALPFPPTLPTFSGNLFPALFLMAGLTVVAVGCPRGSQARFPLLTSDDPQAEAALADARKAEEEGRADEAVGLYQRFLIQYPKDPLVAMAHLHLGRIAVERGENAVAREHLAPVIQHPDRAVAERALFFDGIALHRGGESAKALEQLTPLVGRTIAPEDTALLLETIAQAALAVGDAFRAIRALDALIGSGAPPHRKDQAQLLAAQLVSQEITPTQCDRLVDFLDRDGPIWPIAAKRALP
;
A
#
# COMPACT_ATOMS: atom_id res chain seq x y z
N MET A 1 -40.41 5.03 -18.17
CA MET A 1 -40.26 3.56 -18.06
C MET A 1 -38.78 3.21 -18.09
N LYS A 2 -38.35 2.40 -17.12
CA LYS A 2 -36.95 2.01 -16.84
C LYS A 2 -36.49 0.90 -17.79
N VAL A 3 -35.25 0.96 -18.28
CA VAL A 3 -34.46 -0.25 -18.56
C VAL A 3 -33.04 -0.03 -18.07
N ALA A 4 -32.69 -0.75 -17.01
CA ALA A 4 -31.39 -0.78 -16.37
C ALA A 4 -30.40 -1.63 -17.17
N ARG A 5 -29.14 -1.21 -17.28
CA ARG A 5 -28.01 -2.09 -17.64
C ARG A 5 -27.10 -2.24 -16.43
N LYS A 6 -27.17 -3.42 -15.80
CA LYS A 6 -26.23 -3.88 -14.78
C LYS A 6 -24.90 -4.23 -15.46
N ALA A 7 -23.83 -3.49 -15.19
CA ALA A 7 -22.47 -3.94 -15.44
C ALA A 7 -22.05 -4.86 -14.29
N ARG A 8 -21.68 -6.10 -14.64
CA ARG A 8 -21.34 -7.20 -13.76
C ARG A 8 -19.87 -7.50 -14.00
N TRP A 9 -18.98 -7.09 -13.10
CA TRP A 9 -17.57 -7.46 -13.16
C TRP A 9 -17.06 -7.59 -11.74
N TRP A 10 -16.82 -8.82 -11.28
CA TRP A 10 -15.71 -9.25 -10.43
C TRP A 10 -15.81 -10.78 -10.34
N HIS A 11 -14.81 -11.49 -10.86
CA HIS A 11 -14.25 -12.69 -10.23
C HIS A 11 -12.94 -13.04 -10.93
N GLN A 12 -11.86 -12.87 -10.17
CA GLN A 12 -10.65 -13.70 -10.05
C GLN A 12 -9.96 -14.26 -11.31
N GLY A 13 -8.63 -14.10 -11.32
CA GLY A 13 -7.73 -15.15 -11.80
C GLY A 13 -6.63 -14.69 -12.76
N LYS A 14 -5.41 -14.62 -12.24
CA LYS A 14 -4.11 -14.91 -12.90
C LYS A 14 -3.93 -14.42 -14.34
N TRP A 15 -3.07 -13.41 -14.51
CA TRP A 15 -2.48 -13.08 -15.81
C TRP A 15 -0.99 -13.44 -15.81
N MET A 16 -0.50 -13.84 -16.99
CA MET A 16 0.87 -14.27 -17.37
C MET A 16 1.07 -15.79 -17.18
N HIS A 17 1.22 -16.62 -18.22
CA HIS A 17 2.05 -16.45 -19.43
C HIS A 17 1.52 -17.19 -20.68
N ALA A 18 1.75 -16.54 -21.82
CA ALA A 18 2.22 -17.04 -23.12
C ALA A 18 1.43 -18.09 -23.95
N LEU A 19 1.23 -17.70 -25.20
CA LEU A 19 0.58 -18.37 -26.32
C LEU A 19 1.33 -19.63 -26.85
N PRO A 20 0.66 -20.51 -27.61
CA PRO A 20 1.20 -21.79 -28.09
C PRO A 20 1.83 -21.70 -29.48
N PHE A 21 2.89 -22.46 -29.74
CA PHE A 21 3.40 -22.79 -31.08
C PHE A 21 4.21 -24.10 -31.05
N PRO A 22 4.43 -24.80 -32.18
CA PRO A 22 3.90 -26.15 -32.48
C PRO A 22 4.95 -27.28 -32.40
N PRO A 23 4.56 -28.57 -32.57
CA PRO A 23 5.48 -29.69 -32.51
C PRO A 23 6.11 -30.00 -33.88
N THR A 24 7.41 -30.36 -33.89
CA THR A 24 8.00 -31.59 -34.45
C THR A 24 9.48 -31.38 -34.72
N LEU A 25 10.34 -32.26 -34.20
CA LEU A 25 11.64 -32.58 -34.80
C LEU A 25 11.90 -34.09 -34.71
N PRO A 26 12.66 -34.65 -35.66
CA PRO A 26 12.74 -36.08 -35.91
C PRO A 26 13.71 -36.80 -34.97
N THR A 27 13.48 -38.10 -34.83
CA THR A 27 14.33 -39.06 -34.12
C THR A 27 15.70 -39.18 -34.76
N PHE A 28 16.75 -38.91 -33.99
CA PHE A 28 18.12 -39.27 -34.35
C PHE A 28 18.65 -40.30 -33.33
N SER A 29 18.81 -41.53 -33.82
CA SER A 29 19.53 -42.62 -33.19
C SER A 29 21.04 -42.42 -33.39
N GLY A 30 21.85 -42.53 -32.34
CA GLY A 30 23.31 -42.51 -32.48
C GLY A 30 24.04 -42.55 -31.15
N ASN A 31 24.72 -43.68 -30.92
CA ASN A 31 25.49 -44.06 -29.74
C ASN A 31 26.81 -43.27 -29.54
N LEU A 32 27.35 -43.39 -28.30
CA LEU A 32 28.76 -43.28 -27.86
C LEU A 32 29.38 -41.89 -27.63
N PHE A 33 29.52 -41.46 -26.37
CA PHE A 33 30.80 -41.41 -25.59
C PHE A 33 30.61 -40.64 -24.26
N PRO A 34 31.30 -41.02 -23.14
CA PRO A 34 31.06 -40.47 -21.81
C PRO A 34 32.14 -39.47 -21.35
N ALA A 35 31.88 -38.88 -20.17
CA ALA A 35 32.76 -38.09 -19.30
C ALA A 35 33.00 -36.63 -19.73
N LEU A 36 32.62 -35.68 -18.86
CA LEU A 36 33.50 -34.81 -18.09
C LEU A 36 32.71 -33.59 -17.54
N PHE A 37 32.73 -33.43 -16.21
CA PHE A 37 32.57 -32.17 -15.45
C PHE A 37 31.44 -31.19 -15.79
N LEU A 38 30.54 -30.96 -14.83
CA LEU A 38 30.26 -29.59 -14.36
C LEU A 38 29.58 -29.62 -12.99
N MET A 39 30.30 -29.03 -12.03
CA MET A 39 29.88 -28.76 -10.66
C MET A 39 28.51 -28.07 -10.64
N ALA A 40 27.59 -28.63 -9.86
CA ALA A 40 26.31 -28.02 -9.55
C ALA A 40 26.55 -26.71 -8.75
N GLY A 41 26.64 -25.60 -9.47
CA GLY A 41 26.51 -24.26 -8.91
C GLY A 41 25.06 -24.04 -8.50
N LEU A 42 24.70 -24.49 -7.29
CA LEU A 42 23.45 -24.14 -6.64
C LEU A 42 23.56 -22.69 -6.15
N THR A 43 23.46 -21.72 -7.06
CA THR A 43 23.21 -20.33 -6.67
C THR A 43 21.78 -20.26 -6.16
N VAL A 44 21.63 -20.44 -4.86
CA VAL A 44 20.47 -19.93 -4.13
C VAL A 44 20.47 -18.42 -4.33
N VAL A 45 19.75 -17.96 -5.35
CA VAL A 45 19.25 -16.59 -5.38
C VAL A 45 18.32 -16.52 -4.18
N ALA A 46 18.85 -16.01 -3.07
CA ALA A 46 18.03 -15.57 -1.96
C ALA A 46 17.11 -14.49 -2.53
N VAL A 47 15.90 -14.90 -2.90
CA VAL A 47 14.76 -14.00 -3.06
C VAL A 47 14.61 -13.35 -1.70
N GLY A 48 15.27 -12.20 -1.53
CA GLY A 48 15.08 -11.35 -0.39
C GLY A 48 13.59 -11.04 -0.37
N CYS A 49 12.87 -11.66 0.56
CA CYS A 49 11.51 -11.25 0.86
C CYS A 49 11.61 -9.75 1.11
N PRO A 50 10.86 -8.90 0.37
CA PRO A 50 10.89 -7.47 0.61
C PRO A 50 10.52 -7.29 2.08
N ARG A 51 11.52 -6.90 2.89
CA ARG A 51 11.31 -6.59 4.30
C ARG A 51 10.22 -5.54 4.31
N GLY A 52 9.07 -5.89 4.89
CA GLY A 52 7.95 -4.98 5.00
C GLY A 52 8.45 -3.66 5.56
N SER A 53 8.12 -2.56 4.87
CA SER A 53 8.37 -1.20 5.33
C SER A 53 8.05 -1.12 6.83
N GLN A 54 9.07 -0.82 7.64
CA GLN A 54 8.87 -0.64 9.08
C GLN A 54 8.15 0.69 9.28
N ALA A 55 6.83 0.62 9.37
CA ALA A 55 6.01 1.76 9.78
C ALA A 55 6.53 2.27 11.14
N ARG A 56 7.08 3.49 11.17
CA ARG A 56 7.55 4.12 12.41
C ARG A 56 6.37 4.55 13.27
N PHE A 57 6.09 3.84 14.36
CA PHE A 57 5.01 4.21 15.27
C PHE A 57 5.39 5.37 16.20
N PRO A 58 4.40 6.13 16.70
CA PRO A 58 4.61 7.09 17.77
C PRO A 58 5.22 6.41 19.01
N LEU A 59 6.10 7.13 19.71
CA LEU A 59 6.72 6.64 20.93
C LEU A 59 5.77 6.89 22.09
N LEU A 60 5.08 5.85 22.53
CA LEU A 60 4.45 5.76 23.84
C LEU A 60 5.35 4.92 24.74
N THR A 61 5.41 5.26 26.02
CA THR A 61 6.17 4.53 27.04
C THR A 61 5.26 4.13 28.19
N SER A 62 5.60 3.06 28.88
CA SER A 62 4.99 2.64 30.14
C SER A 62 6.00 2.71 31.28
N ASP A 63 5.49 3.02 32.48
CA ASP A 63 6.26 2.93 33.73
C ASP A 63 6.38 1.48 34.23
N ASP A 64 5.66 0.53 33.63
CA ASP A 64 5.73 -0.91 33.92
C ASP A 64 6.76 -1.61 33.01
N PRO A 65 7.91 -2.05 33.54
CA PRO A 65 8.94 -2.74 32.75
C PRO A 65 8.44 -4.07 32.15
N GLN A 66 7.47 -4.74 32.77
CA GLN A 66 6.92 -5.99 32.27
C GLN A 66 6.00 -5.74 31.06
N ALA A 67 5.22 -4.66 31.11
CA ALA A 67 4.42 -4.21 29.97
C ALA A 67 5.34 -3.82 28.79
N GLU A 68 6.38 -3.02 29.04
CA GLU A 68 7.36 -2.64 28.01
C GLU A 68 8.01 -3.88 27.36
N ALA A 69 8.46 -4.84 28.18
CA ALA A 69 9.05 -6.08 27.68
C ALA A 69 8.06 -6.91 26.85
N ALA A 70 6.82 -7.06 27.32
CA ALA A 70 5.80 -7.81 26.61
C ALA A 70 5.43 -7.18 25.25
N LEU A 71 5.35 -5.85 25.18
CA LEU A 71 5.11 -5.16 23.90
C LEU A 71 6.35 -5.25 22.99
N ALA A 72 7.56 -5.17 23.55
CA ALA A 72 8.80 -5.32 22.80
C ALA A 72 8.93 -6.72 22.18
N ASP A 73 8.57 -7.78 22.90
CA ASP A 73 8.55 -9.16 22.38
C ASP A 73 7.56 -9.30 21.20
N ALA A 74 6.38 -8.69 21.32
CA ALA A 74 5.38 -8.67 20.25
C ALA A 74 5.91 -7.96 18.98
N ARG A 75 6.52 -6.78 19.14
CA ARG A 75 7.14 -6.03 18.03
C ARG A 75 8.28 -6.80 17.39
N LYS A 76 9.12 -7.45 18.19
CA LYS A 76 10.23 -8.26 17.68
C LYS A 76 9.73 -9.42 16.82
N ALA A 77 8.70 -10.13 17.26
CA ALA A 77 8.09 -11.19 16.47
C ALA A 77 7.55 -10.67 15.12
N GLU A 78 6.94 -9.48 15.13
CA GLU A 78 6.45 -8.79 13.92
C GLU A 78 7.59 -8.40 12.97
N GLU A 79 8.67 -7.80 13.49
CA GLU A 79 9.88 -7.43 12.74
C GLU A 79 10.58 -8.64 12.11
N GLU A 80 10.54 -9.79 12.79
CA GLU A 80 11.08 -11.06 12.32
C GLU A 80 10.13 -11.80 11.35
N GLY A 81 9.00 -11.18 11.00
CA GLY A 81 8.02 -11.70 10.04
C GLY A 81 7.11 -12.80 10.59
N ARG A 82 7.15 -13.08 11.90
CA ARG A 82 6.31 -14.06 12.58
C ARG A 82 4.97 -13.45 12.98
N ALA A 83 4.19 -13.06 11.97
CA ALA A 83 2.97 -12.28 12.16
C ALA A 83 1.93 -12.95 13.08
N ASP A 84 1.73 -14.26 12.97
CA ASP A 84 0.76 -14.97 13.83
C ASP A 84 1.19 -15.00 15.31
N GLU A 85 2.49 -15.17 15.56
CA GLU A 85 3.04 -15.08 16.91
C GLU A 85 2.89 -13.67 17.48
N ALA A 86 3.18 -12.64 16.68
CA ALA A 86 3.01 -11.24 17.04
C ALA A 86 1.56 -10.92 17.42
N VAL A 87 0.58 -11.36 16.61
CA VAL A 87 -0.85 -11.22 16.91
C VAL A 87 -1.18 -11.86 18.28
N GLY A 88 -0.73 -13.09 18.51
CA GLY A 88 -0.95 -13.76 19.79
C GLY A 88 -0.26 -13.08 20.99
N LEU A 89 0.88 -12.42 20.77
CA LEU A 89 1.56 -11.63 21.80
C LEU A 89 0.82 -10.32 22.09
N TYR A 90 0.40 -9.58 21.08
CA TYR A 90 -0.39 -8.35 21.27
C TYR A 90 -1.74 -8.63 21.94
N GLN A 91 -2.43 -9.71 21.56
CA GLN A 91 -3.70 -10.09 22.22
C GLN A 91 -3.48 -10.45 23.70
N ARG A 92 -2.41 -11.17 24.02
CA ARG A 92 -2.05 -11.44 25.42
C ARG A 92 -1.71 -10.15 26.18
N PHE A 93 -1.01 -9.22 25.55
CA PHE A 93 -0.71 -7.91 26.13
C PHE A 93 -2.00 -7.18 26.53
N LEU A 94 -2.99 -7.12 25.64
CA LEU A 94 -4.27 -6.46 25.91
C LEU A 94 -5.05 -7.10 27.08
N ILE A 95 -4.86 -8.40 27.32
CA ILE A 95 -5.49 -9.12 28.45
C ILE A 95 -4.73 -8.88 29.76
N GLN A 96 -3.40 -8.90 29.72
CA GLN A 96 -2.56 -8.80 30.92
C GLN A 96 -2.41 -7.37 31.42
N TYR A 97 -2.38 -6.39 30.51
CA TYR A 97 -2.12 -4.98 30.79
C TYR A 97 -3.27 -4.07 30.30
N PRO A 98 -4.55 -4.32 30.64
CA PRO A 98 -5.70 -3.67 30.00
C PRO A 98 -5.84 -2.17 30.27
N LYS A 99 -5.06 -1.62 31.21
CA LYS A 99 -5.08 -0.18 31.57
C LYS A 99 -3.75 0.51 31.27
N ASP A 100 -2.80 -0.21 30.69
CA ASP A 100 -1.47 0.33 30.41
C ASP A 100 -1.53 1.34 29.24
N PRO A 101 -0.76 2.44 29.29
CA PRO A 101 -0.69 3.40 28.18
C PRO A 101 -0.36 2.78 26.82
N LEU A 102 0.38 1.67 26.80
CA LEU A 102 0.77 0.94 25.59
C LEU A 102 -0.36 0.09 24.98
N VAL A 103 -1.54 0.01 25.60
CA VAL A 103 -2.72 -0.63 25.01
C VAL A 103 -3.05 -0.04 23.64
N ALA A 104 -2.91 1.28 23.49
CA ALA A 104 -3.09 1.97 22.21
C ALA A 104 -2.11 1.43 21.15
N MET A 105 -0.87 1.13 21.54
CA MET A 105 0.12 0.56 20.63
C MET A 105 -0.22 -0.87 20.21
N ALA A 106 -0.59 -1.74 21.15
CA ALA A 106 -0.98 -3.11 20.81
C ALA A 106 -2.16 -3.14 19.83
N HIS A 107 -3.17 -2.31 20.07
CA HIS A 107 -4.29 -2.13 19.14
C HIS A 107 -3.85 -1.61 17.77
N LEU A 108 -2.96 -0.62 17.73
CA LEU A 108 -2.47 -0.03 16.50
C LEU A 108 -1.67 -1.04 15.65
N HIS A 109 -0.83 -1.87 16.27
CA HIS A 109 -0.12 -2.95 15.60
C HIS A 109 -1.06 -4.05 15.09
N LEU A 110 -2.01 -4.51 15.92
CA LEU A 110 -3.04 -5.47 15.48
C LEU A 110 -3.85 -4.94 14.29
N GLY A 111 -4.22 -3.66 14.34
CA GLY A 111 -4.90 -2.96 13.24
C GLY A 111 -4.07 -2.98 11.96
N ARG A 112 -2.78 -2.64 12.03
CA ARG A 112 -1.87 -2.71 10.87
C ARG A 112 -1.75 -4.12 10.30
N ILE A 113 -1.52 -5.12 11.15
CA ILE A 113 -1.40 -6.52 10.71
C ILE A 113 -2.68 -6.97 10.00
N ALA A 114 -3.85 -6.62 10.55
CA ALA A 114 -5.13 -6.92 9.90
C ALA A 114 -5.29 -6.20 8.55
N VAL A 115 -4.84 -4.95 8.41
CA VAL A 115 -4.78 -4.26 7.09
C VAL A 115 -3.90 -5.04 6.12
N GLU A 116 -2.71 -5.46 6.54
CA GLU A 116 -1.77 -6.22 5.71
C GLU A 116 -2.35 -7.56 5.25
N ARG A 117 -3.14 -8.22 6.10
CA ARG A 117 -3.88 -9.47 5.79
C ARG A 117 -5.15 -9.25 4.95
N GLY A 118 -5.55 -8.01 4.72
CA GLY A 118 -6.82 -7.68 4.04
C GLY A 118 -8.06 -7.90 4.91
N GLU A 119 -7.90 -8.08 6.20
CA GLU A 119 -8.95 -8.26 7.21
C GLU A 119 -9.52 -6.89 7.61
N ASN A 120 -10.08 -6.17 6.64
CA ASN A 120 -10.42 -4.75 6.81
C ASN A 120 -11.38 -4.49 7.99
N ALA A 121 -12.36 -5.37 8.26
CA ALA A 121 -13.25 -5.20 9.40
C ALA A 121 -12.51 -5.31 10.75
N VAL A 122 -11.68 -6.34 10.90
CA VAL A 122 -10.86 -6.59 12.11
C VAL A 122 -9.88 -5.44 12.33
N ALA A 123 -9.27 -4.93 11.26
CA ALA A 123 -8.39 -3.77 11.34
C ALA A 123 -9.10 -2.58 11.99
N ARG A 124 -10.30 -2.26 11.50
CA ARG A 124 -11.07 -1.10 12.00
C ARG A 124 -11.53 -1.27 13.44
N GLU A 125 -11.89 -2.49 13.86
CA GLU A 125 -12.22 -2.79 15.27
C GLU A 125 -11.05 -2.46 16.20
N HIS A 126 -9.82 -2.84 15.83
CA HIS A 126 -8.64 -2.52 16.63
C HIS A 126 -8.23 -1.05 16.54
N LEU A 127 -8.44 -0.38 15.41
CA LEU A 127 -8.04 1.02 15.21
C LEU A 127 -9.00 2.02 15.84
N ALA A 128 -10.29 1.69 15.96
CA ALA A 128 -11.33 2.56 16.53
C ALA A 128 -10.98 3.18 17.90
N PRO A 129 -10.51 2.42 18.93
CA PRO A 129 -10.12 3.03 20.20
C PRO A 129 -8.89 3.96 20.08
N VAL A 130 -7.98 3.68 19.14
CA VAL A 130 -6.73 4.45 18.96
C VAL A 130 -6.98 5.78 18.23
N ILE A 131 -7.96 5.84 17.34
CA ILE A 131 -8.38 7.08 16.67
C ILE A 131 -8.85 8.14 17.68
N GLN A 132 -9.41 7.71 18.82
CA GLN A 132 -9.88 8.60 19.89
C GLN A 132 -8.78 8.98 20.89
N HIS A 133 -7.53 8.56 20.65
CA HIS A 133 -6.43 8.80 21.57
C HIS A 133 -6.11 10.31 21.67
N PRO A 134 -5.85 10.86 22.88
CA PRO A 134 -5.60 12.30 23.05
C PRO A 134 -4.30 12.78 22.40
N ASP A 135 -3.30 11.90 22.30
CA ASP A 135 -2.11 12.17 21.51
C ASP A 135 -2.44 12.12 20.01
N ARG A 136 -2.29 13.27 19.35
CA ARG A 136 -2.59 13.44 17.93
C ARG A 136 -1.76 12.53 17.03
N ALA A 137 -0.48 12.31 17.32
CA ALA A 137 0.37 11.47 16.47
C ALA A 137 -0.10 10.00 16.51
N VAL A 138 -0.55 9.54 17.68
CA VAL A 138 -1.17 8.21 17.86
C VAL A 138 -2.48 8.11 17.09
N ALA A 139 -3.37 9.11 17.24
CA ALA A 139 -4.63 9.14 16.52
C ALA A 139 -4.45 9.22 15.00
N GLU A 140 -3.56 10.08 14.49
CA GLU A 140 -3.27 10.21 13.05
C GLU A 140 -2.70 8.90 12.46
N ARG A 141 -1.90 8.16 13.23
CA ARG A 141 -1.40 6.86 12.79
C ARG A 141 -2.51 5.81 12.68
N ALA A 142 -3.46 5.82 13.60
CA ALA A 142 -4.63 4.94 13.51
C ALA A 142 -5.56 5.33 12.36
N LEU A 143 -5.81 6.63 12.16
CA LEU A 143 -6.58 7.18 11.03
C LEU A 143 -5.95 6.80 9.69
N PHE A 144 -4.62 6.77 9.60
CA PHE A 144 -3.93 6.32 8.39
C PHE A 144 -4.27 4.87 8.03
N PHE A 145 -4.11 3.93 8.97
CA PHE A 145 -4.42 2.52 8.69
C PHE A 145 -5.93 2.26 8.52
N ASP A 146 -6.79 2.97 9.26
CA ASP A 146 -8.24 2.84 9.11
C ASP A 146 -8.70 3.39 7.76
N GLY A 147 -8.08 4.45 7.25
CA GLY A 147 -8.35 4.98 5.91
C GLY A 147 -7.98 3.98 4.80
N ILE A 148 -6.88 3.24 4.97
CA ILE A 148 -6.51 2.14 4.06
C ILE A 148 -7.56 1.02 4.14
N ALA A 149 -7.96 0.62 5.35
CA ALA A 149 -8.99 -0.40 5.56
C ALA A 149 -10.35 0.01 4.95
N LEU A 150 -10.74 1.29 5.10
CA LEU A 150 -11.93 1.87 4.50
C LEU A 150 -11.91 1.73 2.97
N HIS A 151 -10.82 2.14 2.32
CA HIS A 151 -10.70 2.03 0.87
C HIS A 151 -10.80 0.57 0.41
N ARG A 152 -10.03 -0.34 1.04
CA ARG A 152 -10.04 -1.78 0.73
C ARG A 152 -11.38 -2.44 1.04
N GLY A 153 -12.14 -1.91 1.99
CA GLY A 153 -13.51 -2.30 2.31
C GLY A 153 -14.57 -1.73 1.37
N GLY A 154 -14.19 -0.93 0.36
CA GLY A 154 -15.09 -0.33 -0.62
C GLY A 154 -15.62 1.06 -0.23
N GLU A 155 -15.29 1.58 0.94
CA GLU A 155 -15.70 2.89 1.45
C GLU A 155 -14.73 4.00 0.99
N SER A 156 -14.38 4.03 -0.30
CA SER A 156 -13.34 4.91 -0.86
C SER A 156 -13.61 6.41 -0.63
N ALA A 157 -14.87 6.85 -0.64
CA ALA A 157 -15.21 8.25 -0.36
C ALA A 157 -14.82 8.67 1.07
N LYS A 158 -15.09 7.80 2.06
CA LYS A 158 -14.72 8.05 3.46
C LYS A 158 -13.20 7.98 3.65
N ALA A 159 -12.54 7.04 2.97
CA ALA A 159 -11.08 6.97 2.96
C ALA A 159 -10.46 8.29 2.48
N LEU A 160 -11.00 8.90 1.42
CA LEU A 160 -10.50 10.19 0.94
C LEU A 160 -10.69 11.32 1.95
N GLU A 161 -11.86 11.40 2.58
CA GLU A 161 -12.14 12.41 3.63
C GLU A 161 -11.13 12.29 4.78
N GLN A 162 -10.82 11.07 5.18
CA GLN A 162 -9.94 10.77 6.30
C GLN A 162 -8.44 10.92 5.98
N LEU A 163 -8.01 10.49 4.80
CA LEU A 163 -6.59 10.42 4.42
C LEU A 163 -6.06 11.74 3.84
N THR A 164 -6.88 12.52 3.15
CA THR A 164 -6.43 13.78 2.51
C THR A 164 -5.80 14.76 3.51
N PRO A 165 -6.34 14.96 4.73
CA PRO A 165 -5.72 15.83 5.74
C PRO A 165 -4.36 15.35 6.25
N LEU A 166 -4.00 14.08 6.02
CA LEU A 166 -2.72 13.50 6.47
C LEU A 166 -1.57 13.75 5.48
N VAL A 167 -1.86 14.26 4.28
CA VAL A 167 -0.82 14.59 3.29
C VAL A 167 0.16 15.60 3.88
N GLY A 168 1.46 15.27 3.84
CA GLY A 168 2.53 16.08 4.43
C GLY A 168 2.72 15.91 5.94
N ARG A 169 1.95 15.03 6.60
CA ARG A 169 2.10 14.72 8.04
C ARG A 169 2.81 13.39 8.30
N THR A 170 2.95 12.54 7.29
CA THR A 170 3.69 11.28 7.35
C THR A 170 5.19 11.54 7.36
N ILE A 171 5.92 10.84 8.24
CA ILE A 171 7.36 11.06 8.45
C ILE A 171 8.22 10.10 7.61
N ALA A 172 7.78 8.85 7.44
CA ALA A 172 8.54 7.87 6.66
C ALA A 172 8.21 7.99 5.15
N PRO A 173 9.21 7.89 4.25
CA PRO A 173 8.99 7.91 2.81
C PRO A 173 8.02 6.81 2.33
N GLU A 174 8.08 5.63 2.92
CA GLU A 174 7.23 4.50 2.56
C GLU A 174 5.77 4.71 2.99
N ASP A 175 5.55 5.32 4.15
CA ASP A 175 4.22 5.70 4.63
C ASP A 175 3.63 6.80 3.75
N THR A 176 4.44 7.80 3.38
CA THR A 176 4.06 8.85 2.44
C THR A 176 3.66 8.24 1.09
N ALA A 177 4.43 7.29 0.59
CA ALA A 177 4.13 6.59 -0.65
C ALA A 177 2.80 5.83 -0.57
N LEU A 178 2.62 5.03 0.48
CA LEU A 178 1.41 4.25 0.69
C LEU A 178 0.17 5.15 0.87
N LEU A 179 0.29 6.28 1.57
CA LEU A 179 -0.77 7.28 1.71
C LEU A 179 -1.21 7.82 0.36
N LEU A 180 -0.27 8.31 -0.44
CA LEU A 180 -0.57 8.94 -1.72
C LEU A 180 -1.09 7.94 -2.74
N GLU A 181 -0.56 6.71 -2.76
CA GLU A 181 -1.09 5.61 -3.57
C GLU A 181 -2.53 5.27 -3.18
N THR A 182 -2.82 5.19 -1.88
CA THR A 182 -4.17 4.90 -1.38
C THR A 182 -5.15 6.02 -1.74
N ILE A 183 -4.75 7.29 -1.62
CA ILE A 183 -5.57 8.44 -2.04
C ILE A 183 -5.83 8.39 -3.55
N ALA A 184 -4.81 8.10 -4.36
CA ALA A 184 -4.97 7.99 -5.81
C ALA A 184 -5.95 6.86 -6.19
N GLN A 185 -5.79 5.68 -5.59
CA GLN A 185 -6.66 4.53 -5.83
C GLN A 185 -8.10 4.79 -5.36
N ALA A 186 -8.27 5.39 -4.18
CA ALA A 186 -9.58 5.76 -3.66
C ALA A 186 -10.26 6.84 -4.53
N ALA A 187 -9.50 7.80 -5.04
CA ALA A 187 -9.99 8.83 -5.96
C ALA A 187 -10.47 8.21 -7.29
N LEU A 188 -9.70 7.28 -7.87
CA LEU A 188 -10.12 6.54 -9.06
C LEU A 188 -11.39 5.71 -8.82
N ALA A 189 -11.50 5.06 -7.65
CA ALA A 189 -12.66 4.26 -7.30
C ALA A 189 -13.97 5.09 -7.20
N VAL A 190 -13.87 6.38 -6.92
CA VAL A 190 -15.01 7.31 -6.91
C VAL A 190 -15.14 8.14 -8.21
N GLY A 191 -14.27 7.91 -9.20
CA GLY A 191 -14.27 8.62 -10.48
C GLY A 191 -13.67 10.04 -10.44
N ASP A 192 -12.90 10.38 -9.41
CA ASP A 192 -12.22 11.68 -9.28
C ASP A 192 -10.78 11.58 -9.85
N ALA A 193 -10.67 11.47 -11.18
CA ALA A 193 -9.37 11.37 -11.86
C ALA A 193 -8.47 12.59 -11.61
N PHE A 194 -9.05 13.78 -11.42
CA PHE A 194 -8.31 15.00 -11.10
C PHE A 194 -7.57 14.88 -9.77
N ARG A 195 -8.27 14.45 -8.71
CA ARG A 195 -7.65 14.19 -7.40
C ARG A 195 -6.64 13.05 -7.47
N ALA A 196 -6.92 12.00 -8.25
CA ALA A 196 -5.98 10.90 -8.44
C ALA A 196 -4.64 11.39 -9.03
N ILE A 197 -4.68 12.19 -10.09
CA ILE A 197 -3.46 12.75 -10.71
C ILE A 197 -2.70 13.62 -9.73
N ARG A 198 -3.38 14.46 -8.94
CA ARG A 198 -2.71 15.29 -7.93
C ARG A 198 -1.99 14.47 -6.87
N ALA A 199 -2.59 13.36 -6.42
CA ALA A 199 -1.95 12.47 -5.46
C ALA A 199 -0.73 11.75 -6.07
N LEU A 200 -0.81 11.35 -7.34
CA LEU A 200 0.30 10.75 -8.08
C LEU A 200 1.43 11.75 -8.34
N ASP A 201 1.12 13.00 -8.67
CA ASP A 201 2.11 14.07 -8.84
C ASP A 201 2.85 14.35 -7.53
N ALA A 202 2.12 14.45 -6.41
CA ALA A 202 2.72 14.55 -5.09
C ALA A 202 3.61 13.33 -4.76
N LEU A 203 3.25 12.13 -5.20
CA LEU A 203 4.06 10.93 -5.03
C LEU A 203 5.37 11.01 -5.82
N ILE A 204 5.32 11.51 -7.05
CA ILE A 204 6.50 11.76 -7.90
C ILE A 204 7.40 12.83 -7.27
N GLY A 205 6.84 13.85 -6.62
CA GLY A 205 7.63 14.87 -5.90
C GLY A 205 8.21 14.38 -4.56
N SER A 206 7.74 13.26 -4.03
CA SER A 206 8.11 12.78 -2.69
C SER A 206 9.44 12.02 -2.65
N GLY A 207 9.90 11.70 -1.43
CA GLY A 207 11.03 10.81 -1.15
C GLY A 207 10.76 9.32 -1.36
N ALA A 208 9.63 8.94 -1.97
CA ALA A 208 9.29 7.54 -2.23
C ALA A 208 10.35 6.80 -3.07
N PRO A 209 10.43 5.46 -2.97
CA PRO A 209 11.32 4.65 -3.79
C PRO A 209 11.13 4.88 -5.30
N PRO A 210 12.21 4.86 -6.12
CA PRO A 210 12.12 5.16 -7.56
C PRO A 210 11.06 4.36 -8.31
N HIS A 211 10.97 3.04 -8.07
CA HIS A 211 9.98 2.20 -8.75
C HIS A 211 8.53 2.62 -8.52
N ARG A 212 8.20 3.17 -7.34
CA ARG A 212 6.85 3.69 -7.05
C ARG A 212 6.60 5.01 -7.79
N LYS A 213 7.62 5.86 -7.85
CA LYS A 213 7.57 7.13 -8.58
C LYS A 213 7.37 6.90 -10.08
N ASP A 214 8.09 5.94 -10.65
CA ASP A 214 7.98 5.57 -12.06
C ASP A 214 6.56 5.06 -12.39
N GLN A 215 6.01 4.18 -11.54
CA GLN A 215 4.64 3.70 -11.68
C GLN A 215 3.61 4.83 -11.57
N ALA A 216 3.81 5.75 -10.61
CA ALA A 216 2.93 6.90 -10.43
C ALA A 216 2.94 7.83 -11.65
N GLN A 217 4.13 8.07 -12.21
CA GLN A 217 4.29 8.87 -13.42
C GLN A 217 3.59 8.25 -14.62
N LEU A 218 3.75 6.95 -14.84
CA LEU A 218 3.06 6.24 -15.94
C LEU A 218 1.54 6.32 -15.81
N LEU A 219 1.01 6.06 -14.61
CA LEU A 219 -0.43 6.11 -14.36
C LEU A 219 -0.98 7.53 -14.53
N ALA A 220 -0.31 8.54 -13.97
CA ALA A 220 -0.74 9.93 -14.10
C ALA A 220 -0.75 10.40 -15.57
N ALA A 221 0.30 10.07 -16.33
CA ALA A 221 0.38 10.37 -17.77
C ALA A 221 -0.77 9.72 -18.56
N GLN A 222 -1.13 8.47 -18.22
CA GLN A 222 -2.25 7.78 -18.83
C GLN A 222 -3.58 8.47 -18.52
N LEU A 223 -3.84 8.79 -17.25
CA LEU A 223 -5.08 9.45 -16.81
C LEU A 223 -5.26 10.81 -17.48
N VAL A 224 -4.21 11.63 -17.52
CA VAL A 224 -4.21 12.92 -18.24
C VAL A 224 -4.57 12.74 -19.71
N SER A 225 -4.08 11.66 -20.33
CA SER A 225 -4.28 11.40 -21.76
C SER A 225 -5.67 10.83 -22.10
N GLN A 226 -6.30 10.09 -21.18
CA GLN A 226 -7.51 9.31 -21.47
C GLN A 226 -8.75 9.85 -20.78
N GLU A 227 -8.65 10.35 -19.55
CA GLU A 227 -9.80 10.65 -18.69
C GLU A 227 -10.01 12.15 -18.44
N ILE A 228 -9.00 12.99 -18.69
CA ILE A 228 -9.05 14.43 -18.45
C ILE A 228 -9.35 15.20 -19.73
N THR A 229 -10.37 16.06 -19.68
CA THR A 229 -10.73 16.96 -20.79
C THR A 229 -9.74 18.14 -20.91
N PRO A 230 -9.61 18.80 -22.07
CA PRO A 230 -8.74 19.97 -22.23
C PRO A 230 -8.98 21.06 -21.17
N THR A 231 -10.25 21.40 -20.87
CA THR A 231 -10.60 22.37 -19.83
C THR A 231 -10.24 21.91 -18.41
N GLN A 232 -10.24 20.60 -18.16
CA GLN A 232 -9.73 20.07 -16.89
C GLN A 232 -8.19 20.08 -16.86
N CYS A 233 -7.51 19.87 -17.99
CA CYS A 233 -6.07 20.02 -18.10
C CYS A 233 -5.63 21.46 -17.80
N ASP A 234 -6.34 22.48 -18.31
CA ASP A 234 -6.08 23.89 -18.01
C ASP A 234 -6.01 24.13 -16.49
N ARG A 235 -7.01 23.64 -15.75
CA ARG A 235 -7.04 23.76 -14.29
C ARG A 235 -5.97 22.91 -13.61
N LEU A 236 -5.64 21.75 -14.16
CA LEU A 236 -4.70 20.82 -13.56
C LEU A 236 -3.27 21.42 -13.57
N VAL A 237 -2.91 22.11 -14.65
CA VAL A 237 -1.62 22.79 -14.84
C VAL A 237 -1.31 23.80 -13.72
N ASP A 238 -2.33 24.39 -13.09
CA ASP A 238 -2.15 25.32 -11.97
C ASP A 238 -1.73 24.64 -10.65
N PHE A 239 -1.97 23.33 -10.53
CA PHE A 239 -1.66 22.56 -9.31
C PHE A 239 -0.46 21.62 -9.45
N LEU A 240 -0.06 21.30 -10.68
CA LEU A 240 1.08 20.43 -10.94
C LEU A 240 2.40 21.17 -10.75
N ASP A 241 3.43 20.45 -10.29
CA ASP A 241 4.79 20.98 -10.31
C ASP A 241 5.23 21.29 -11.75
N ARG A 242 5.60 22.54 -12.03
CA ARG A 242 5.98 23.01 -13.38
C ARG A 242 7.19 22.28 -13.94
N ASP A 243 8.11 21.88 -13.08
CA ASP A 243 9.31 21.13 -13.46
C ASP A 243 9.06 19.60 -13.41
N GLY A 244 7.86 19.18 -13.01
CA GLY A 244 7.44 17.80 -12.90
C GLY A 244 7.11 17.16 -14.26
N PRO A 245 7.19 15.82 -14.37
CA PRO A 245 7.00 15.11 -15.63
C PRO A 245 5.55 15.11 -16.14
N ILE A 246 4.57 15.41 -15.29
CA ILE A 246 3.14 15.40 -15.65
C ILE A 246 2.69 16.73 -16.24
N TRP A 247 3.28 17.84 -15.77
CA TRP A 247 2.95 19.18 -16.23
C TRP A 247 3.00 19.36 -17.76
N PRO A 248 4.07 18.97 -18.48
CA PRO A 248 4.13 19.16 -19.94
C PRO A 248 3.06 18.35 -20.69
N ILE A 249 2.64 17.21 -20.14
CA ILE A 249 1.59 16.36 -20.73
C ILE A 249 0.24 17.05 -20.60
N ALA A 250 -0.07 17.59 -19.41
CA ALA A 250 -1.30 18.33 -19.17
C ALA A 250 -1.34 19.64 -19.97
N ALA A 251 -0.26 20.43 -19.95
CA ALA A 251 -0.16 21.71 -20.66
C ALA A 251 -0.36 21.56 -22.17
N LYS A 252 0.24 20.53 -22.79
CA LYS A 252 0.05 20.28 -24.22
C LYS A 252 -1.41 20.01 -24.61
N ARG A 253 -2.18 19.35 -23.73
CA ARG A 253 -3.59 19.03 -23.96
C ARG A 253 -4.55 20.16 -23.58
N ALA A 254 -4.07 21.10 -22.78
CA ALA A 254 -4.80 22.28 -22.35
C ALA A 254 -4.92 23.32 -23.49
N LEU A 255 -3.95 23.30 -24.43
CA LEU A 255 -3.98 24.15 -25.62
C LEU A 255 -5.20 23.86 -26.51
N PRO A 256 -5.83 24.93 -27.08
CA PRO A 256 -7.01 24.82 -27.93
C PRO A 256 -6.74 24.17 -29.29
#